data_AF-A0A220UE28-F1
#
_entry.id   AF-A0A220UE28-F1
#
_cell.length_a   1.000
_cell.length_b   1.000
_cell.length_c   1.000
_cell.angle_alpha   90.00
_cell.angle_beta   90.00
_cell.angle_gamma   90.00
#
_symmetry.space_group_name_H-M   'P 1'
#
loop_
_entity.id
_entity.type
_entity.pdbx_description
1 polymer ?
#
loop_
_entity_poly.entity_id
_entity_poly.type
_entity_poly.pdbx_seq_one_letter_code
_entity_poly.pdbx_strand_id
1 'polypeptide(L)'
;MSRTEPTALEALATRLREVLGQDAVTASPVRPAPRWCRAAHLPAPILGAADEVVRAALDLGGTISGEHGIGTAKQHWLDLELSPASRELQRRVKAAFDPRGLLNPGKAL
;
A
#
# COMPACT_ATOMS: atom_id res chain seq x y z
N MET A 1 9.97 1.74 -38.83
CA MET A 1 10.34 1.64 -37.40
C MET A 1 9.05 1.56 -36.60
N SER A 2 8.68 0.35 -36.14
CA SER A 2 7.46 0.13 -35.35
C SER A 2 7.70 0.66 -33.93
N ARG A 3 6.92 1.63 -33.47
CA ARG A 3 6.91 2.00 -32.04
C ARG A 3 6.19 0.87 -31.31
N THR A 4 6.85 0.23 -30.36
CA THR A 4 6.21 -0.71 -29.43
C THR A 4 5.40 0.10 -28.42
N GLU A 5 4.13 -0.28 -28.24
CA GLU A 5 3.27 0.31 -27.22
C GLU A 5 3.80 -0.01 -25.81
N PRO A 6 3.70 0.93 -24.85
CA PRO A 6 4.18 0.71 -23.49
C PRO A 6 3.39 -0.39 -22.79
N THR A 7 4.08 -1.16 -21.94
CA THR A 7 3.44 -2.13 -21.06
C THR A 7 2.53 -1.42 -20.05
N ALA A 8 1.56 -2.15 -19.48
CA ALA A 8 0.67 -1.61 -18.45
C ALA A 8 1.43 -1.03 -17.25
N LEU A 9 2.56 -1.63 -16.87
CA LEU A 9 3.41 -1.16 -15.78
C LEU A 9 4.15 0.14 -16.13
N GLU A 10 4.63 0.29 -17.37
CA GLU A 10 5.28 1.52 -17.84
C GLU A 10 4.29 2.68 -17.97
N ALA A 11 3.07 2.40 -18.43
CA ALA A 11 1.98 3.36 -18.47
C ALA A 11 1.60 3.84 -17.05
N LEU A 12 1.47 2.90 -16.10
CA LEU A 12 1.23 3.21 -14.70
C LEU A 12 2.35 4.08 -14.11
N ALA A 13 3.61 3.68 -14.29
CA ALA A 13 4.76 4.43 -13.79
C ALA A 13 4.84 5.85 -14.37
N THR A 14 4.38 6.04 -15.61
CA THR A 14 4.31 7.37 -16.25
C THR A 14 3.21 8.22 -15.62
N ARG A 15 1.99 7.68 -15.47
CA ARG A 15 0.88 8.38 -14.79
C ARG A 15 1.23 8.74 -13.34
N LEU A 16 1.85 7.83 -12.59
CA LEU A 16 2.24 8.08 -11.21
C LEU A 16 3.27 9.21 -11.09
N ARG A 17 4.21 9.33 -12.05
CA ARG A 17 5.16 10.45 -12.07
C ARG A 17 4.48 11.81 -12.32
N GLU A 18 3.40 11.84 -13.08
CA GLU A 18 2.59 13.05 -13.28
C GLU A 18 1.82 13.44 -12.01
N VAL A 19 1.20 12.45 -11.34
CA VAL A 19 0.41 12.67 -10.13
C VAL A 19 1.27 13.05 -8.92
N LEU A 20 2.41 12.38 -8.75
CA LEU A 20 3.27 12.54 -7.59
C LEU A 20 4.30 13.68 -7.78
N GLY A 21 4.55 14.09 -9.03
CA GLY A 21 5.67 14.95 -9.40
C GLY A 21 7.00 14.19 -9.46
N GLN A 22 7.89 14.63 -10.35
CA GLN A 22 9.19 13.98 -10.65
C GLN A 22 10.10 13.81 -9.41
N ASP A 23 9.91 14.63 -8.37
CA ASP A 23 10.75 14.66 -7.17
C ASP A 23 10.28 13.70 -6.05
N ALA A 24 9.13 13.04 -6.20
CA ALA A 24 8.53 12.24 -5.11
C ALA A 24 9.32 10.97 -4.72
N VAL A 25 10.23 10.50 -5.59
CA VAL A 25 10.90 9.20 -5.45
C VAL A 25 12.31 9.33 -4.83
N THR A 26 12.84 10.54 -4.67
CA THR A 26 14.18 10.73 -4.08
C THR A 26 14.09 11.26 -2.65
N ALA A 27 13.99 10.34 -1.69
CA ALA A 27 14.36 10.65 -0.31
C ALA A 27 15.90 10.82 -0.24
N SER A 28 16.42 11.91 -0.79
CA SER A 28 17.79 12.35 -0.57
C SER A 28 17.92 12.78 0.89
N PRO A 29 19.00 12.40 1.61
CA PRO A 29 19.18 12.79 3.02
C PRO A 29 19.29 14.32 3.22
N VAL A 30 19.42 15.09 2.13
CA VAL A 30 19.60 16.55 2.15
C VAL A 30 18.28 17.30 1.86
N ARG A 31 17.25 16.63 1.33
CA ARG A 31 15.94 17.27 1.08
C ARG A 31 14.97 16.99 2.22
N PRO A 32 14.22 18.00 2.70
CA PRO A 32 13.16 17.75 3.66
C PRO A 32 12.13 16.81 3.02
N ALA A 33 11.82 15.72 3.73
CA ALA A 33 10.78 14.80 3.29
C ALA A 33 9.49 15.59 2.97
N PRO A 34 8.77 15.23 1.90
CA PRO A 34 7.52 15.89 1.56
C PRO A 34 6.58 15.98 2.75
N ARG A 35 5.82 17.08 2.86
CA ARG A 35 4.92 17.32 4.01
C ARG A 35 3.93 16.16 4.24
N TRP A 36 3.52 15.47 3.19
CA TRP A 36 2.62 14.32 3.29
C TRP A 36 3.27 13.09 3.95
N CYS A 37 4.60 12.95 3.97
CA CYS A 37 5.27 11.87 4.70
C CYS A 37 5.05 11.94 6.23
N ARG A 38 4.67 13.11 6.75
CA ARG A 38 4.37 13.33 8.17
C ARG A 38 2.88 13.52 8.45
N ALA A 39 2.03 13.40 7.43
CA ALA A 39 0.60 13.63 7.59
C ALA A 39 -0.07 12.41 8.26
N ALA A 40 -1.03 12.67 9.15
CA ALA A 40 -1.86 11.63 9.75
C ALA A 40 -2.81 10.98 8.72
N HIS A 41 -3.10 11.67 7.62
CA HIS A 41 -3.88 11.18 6.50
C HIS A 41 -3.18 11.54 5.18
N LEU A 42 -3.11 10.59 4.26
CA LEU A 42 -2.52 10.84 2.94
C LEU A 42 -3.46 11.73 2.12
N PRO A 43 -2.95 12.74 1.39
CA PRO A 43 -3.76 13.47 0.43
C PRO A 43 -4.38 12.50 -0.60
N ALA A 44 -5.61 12.79 -1.04
CA ALA A 44 -6.33 11.92 -1.97
C ALA A 44 -5.53 11.49 -3.23
N PRO A 45 -4.74 12.37 -3.88
CA PRO A 45 -3.91 11.95 -5.01
C PRO A 45 -2.84 10.91 -4.64
N ILE A 46 -2.25 11.02 -3.45
CA ILE A 46 -1.24 10.07 -2.95
C ILE A 46 -1.89 8.73 -2.61
N LEU A 47 -3.08 8.76 -1.99
CA LEU A 47 -3.83 7.55 -1.67
C LEU A 47 -4.29 6.82 -2.95
N GLY A 48 -4.76 7.55 -3.95
CA GLY A 48 -5.13 7.00 -5.26
C GLY A 48 -3.92 6.37 -5.96
N ALA A 49 -2.78 7.06 -5.99
CA ALA A 49 -1.53 6.50 -6.50
C ALA A 49 -1.12 5.21 -5.77
N ALA A 50 -1.25 5.16 -4.44
CA ALA A 50 -0.96 3.96 -3.66
C ALA A 50 -1.92 2.80 -4.01
N ASP A 51 -3.22 3.06 -4.18
CA ASP A 51 -4.22 2.05 -4.57
C ASP A 51 -3.87 1.43 -5.93
N GLU A 52 -3.49 2.26 -6.90
CA GLU A 52 -3.09 1.79 -8.23
C GLU A 52 -1.85 0.87 -8.18
N VAL A 53 -0.86 1.23 -7.35
CA VAL A 53 0.35 0.41 -7.17
C VAL A 53 0.01 -0.91 -6.50
N VAL A 54 -0.82 -0.90 -5.46
CA VAL A 54 -1.22 -2.12 -4.74
C VAL A 54 -1.98 -3.07 -5.65
N ARG A 55 -2.96 -2.57 -6.41
CA ARG A 55 -3.71 -3.39 -7.36
C ARG A 55 -2.81 -3.96 -8.45
N ALA A 56 -1.93 -3.14 -9.04
CA ALA A 56 -1.00 -3.63 -10.04
C ALA A 56 -0.06 -4.72 -9.49
N ALA A 57 0.41 -4.58 -8.25
CA ALA A 57 1.22 -5.61 -7.61
C ALA A 57 0.44 -6.93 -7.46
N LEU A 58 -0.83 -6.87 -7.02
CA LEU A 58 -1.68 -8.05 -6.87
C LEU A 58 -2.03 -8.70 -8.23
N ASP A 59 -2.33 -7.90 -9.25
CA ASP A 59 -2.62 -8.39 -10.61
C ASP A 59 -1.41 -9.13 -11.23
N LEU A 60 -0.20 -8.75 -10.84
CA LEU A 60 1.05 -9.41 -11.22
C LEU A 60 1.39 -10.62 -10.35
N GLY A 61 0.51 -11.03 -9.42
CA GLY A 61 0.73 -12.14 -8.51
C GLY A 61 1.65 -11.82 -7.33
N GLY A 62 1.88 -10.54 -7.05
CA GLY A 62 2.62 -10.05 -5.88
C GLY A 62 1.76 -10.00 -4.61
N THR A 63 2.24 -9.22 -3.63
CA THR A 63 1.60 -9.04 -2.30
C THR A 63 1.52 -7.56 -1.93
N ILE A 64 0.55 -7.18 -1.10
CA ILE A 64 0.43 -5.82 -0.52
C ILE A 64 1.69 -5.46 0.30
N SER A 65 2.38 -6.46 0.83
CA SER A 65 3.62 -6.24 1.56
C SER A 65 4.59 -7.42 1.51
N GLY A 66 5.77 -7.19 0.93
CA GLY A 66 6.86 -8.17 0.98
C GLY A 66 7.47 -8.37 2.37
N GLU A 67 7.85 -7.27 3.06
CA GLU A 67 8.61 -7.36 4.32
C GLU A 67 8.07 -6.49 5.47
N HIS A 68 7.50 -5.31 5.17
CA HIS A 68 7.17 -4.30 6.18
C HIS A 68 5.85 -4.55 6.95
N GLY A 69 5.07 -5.54 6.54
CA GLY A 69 3.74 -5.84 7.08
C GLY A 69 2.65 -4.82 6.70
N ILE A 70 1.50 -4.97 7.37
CA ILE A 70 0.27 -4.20 7.09
C ILE A 70 0.12 -2.96 7.98
N GLY A 71 0.28 -3.14 9.30
CA GLY A 71 0.06 -2.09 10.30
C GLY A 71 -1.33 -1.43 10.16
N THR A 72 -1.39 -0.11 10.35
CA THR A 72 -2.58 0.69 10.02
C THR A 72 -2.58 1.16 8.56
N ALA A 73 -1.39 1.43 8.02
CA ALA A 73 -1.22 2.09 6.73
C ALA A 73 -1.82 1.31 5.57
N LYS A 74 -1.68 -0.02 5.57
CA LYS A 74 -2.13 -0.87 4.47
C LYS A 74 -3.42 -1.66 4.78
N GLN A 75 -4.03 -1.42 5.93
CA GLN A 75 -5.12 -2.26 6.43
C GLN A 75 -6.35 -2.27 5.51
N HIS A 76 -6.63 -1.18 4.81
CA HIS A 76 -7.80 -1.07 3.94
C HIS A 76 -7.66 -1.86 2.63
N TRP A 77 -6.46 -2.31 2.25
CA TRP A 77 -6.25 -3.16 1.08
C TRP A 77 -6.27 -4.66 1.42
N LEU A 78 -6.27 -5.05 2.68
CA LEU A 78 -6.22 -6.47 3.10
C LEU A 78 -7.25 -7.36 2.40
N ASP A 79 -8.44 -6.81 2.16
CA ASP A 79 -9.57 -7.51 1.55
C ASP A 79 -9.31 -7.85 0.07
N LEU A 80 -8.34 -7.20 -0.56
CA LEU A 80 -7.90 -7.49 -1.92
C LEU A 80 -6.98 -8.72 -2.01
N GLU A 81 -6.22 -9.01 -0.96
CA GLU A 81 -5.26 -10.12 -0.93
C GLU A 81 -5.75 -11.32 -0.12
N LEU A 82 -6.39 -11.08 1.03
CA LEU A 82 -6.81 -12.14 1.94
C LEU A 82 -8.30 -12.42 1.85
N SER A 83 -8.62 -13.71 1.66
CA SER A 83 -10.00 -14.17 1.70
C SER A 83 -10.68 -13.87 3.04
N PRO A 84 -12.02 -13.71 3.07
CA PRO A 84 -12.77 -13.56 4.31
C PRO A 84 -12.48 -14.68 5.33
N ALA A 85 -12.31 -15.92 4.86
CA ALA A 85 -12.01 -17.07 5.70
C ALA A 85 -10.61 -16.97 6.34
N SER A 86 -9.60 -16.56 5.57
CA SER A 86 -8.24 -16.33 6.08
C SER A 86 -8.22 -15.25 7.15
N ARG A 87 -8.94 -14.14 6.93
CA ARG A 87 -9.04 -13.04 7.89
C ARG A 87 -9.77 -13.46 9.16
N GLU A 88 -10.84 -14.23 9.04
CA GLU A 88 -11.57 -14.74 10.19
C GLU A 88 -10.71 -15.69 11.04
N LEU A 89 -9.93 -16.57 10.39
CA LEU A 89 -8.98 -17.42 11.10
C LEU A 89 -7.95 -16.58 11.88
N GLN A 90 -7.38 -15.53 11.27
CA GLN A 90 -6.42 -14.65 11.94
C GLN A 90 -7.06 -13.92 13.14
N ARG A 91 -8.31 -13.46 13.02
CA ARG A 91 -9.05 -12.86 14.15
C ARG A 91 -9.29 -13.85 15.29
N ARG A 92 -9.63 -15.11 14.97
CA ARG A 92 -9.79 -16.17 15.98
C ARG A 92 -8.48 -16.46 16.71
N VAL A 93 -7.35 -16.49 16.00
CA VAL A 93 -6.02 -16.61 16.62
C VAL A 93 -5.76 -15.41 17.53
N LYS A 94 -5.99 -14.18 17.07
CA LYS A 94 -5.83 -12.96 17.88
C LYS A 94 -6.69 -13.00 19.14
N ALA A 95 -7.95 -13.42 19.04
CA ALA A 95 -8.87 -13.51 20.18
C ALA A 95 -8.45 -14.57 21.22
N ALA A 96 -7.81 -15.66 20.79
CA ALA A 96 -7.31 -16.68 21.70
C ALA A 96 -6.15 -16.16 22.59
N PHE A 97 -5.29 -15.30 22.05
CA PHE A 97 -4.13 -14.77 22.77
C PHE A 97 -4.36 -13.38 23.39
N ASP A 98 -5.33 -12.61 22.89
CA ASP A 98 -5.66 -11.29 23.39
C ASP A 98 -7.18 -11.03 23.36
N PRO A 99 -7.93 -11.72 24.25
CA PRO A 99 -9.39 -11.60 24.30
C PRO A 99 -9.87 -10.21 24.74
N ARG A 100 -8.99 -9.40 25.33
CA ARG A 100 -9.29 -8.02 25.76
C ARG A 100 -8.89 -6.96 24.72
N GLY A 101 -8.26 -7.36 23.61
CA GLY A 101 -7.87 -6.45 22.53
C GLY A 101 -6.81 -5.41 22.93
N LEU A 102 -5.94 -5.72 23.90
CA LEU A 102 -4.94 -4.79 24.42
C LEU A 102 -3.69 -4.69 23.54
N LEU A 103 -3.38 -5.75 22.80
CA LEU A 103 -2.19 -5.84 21.97
C LEU A 103 -2.45 -5.19 20.60
N ASN A 104 -1.97 -3.95 20.45
CA ASN A 104 -2.01 -3.15 19.23
C ASN A 104 -3.42 -3.04 18.61
N PRO A 105 -4.39 -2.40 19.29
CA PRO A 105 -5.74 -2.25 18.78
C PRO A 105 -5.76 -1.50 17.44
N GLY A 106 -6.60 -1.99 16.52
CA GLY A 106 -6.84 -1.35 15.22
C GLY A 106 -5.69 -1.46 14.22
N LYS A 107 -4.78 -2.44 14.38
CA LYS A 107 -3.69 -2.71 13.43
C LYS A 107 -3.87 -4.11 12.82
N ALA A 108 -3.74 -4.18 11.49
CA ALA A 108 -3.72 -5.39 10.66
C ALA A 108 -4.97 -6.30 10.67
N LEU A 109 -5.80 -6.35 11.72
CA LEU A 109 -6.95 -7.27 11.83
C LEU A 109 -8.23 -6.61 12.36
#